data_AF-A0A7Y7CJP8-F1
#
_entry.id   AF-A0A7Y7CJP8-F1
#
_cell.length_a   1.000
_cell.length_b   1.000
_cell.length_c   1.000
_cell.angle_alpha   90.00
_cell.angle_beta   90.00
_cell.angle_gamma   90.00
#
_symmetry.space_group_name_H-M   'P 1'
#
loop_
_entity.id
_entity.type
_entity.pdbx_description
1 polymer ?
#
loop_
_entity_poly.entity_id
_entity_poly.type
_entity_poly.pdbx_seq_one_letter_code
_entity_poly.pdbx_strand_id
1 'polypeptide(L)'
;MNRLSLIFIFFILLPLISLGQESVLGEGRWIKMSFQESGVYKITWSKLLEMGIEPSTIDPRNLAIYGNPGGMLPQSLSESRPNELIENPILVSGESDGVFSENDYLLFYVDEVNEVQYDPNS
;
A
#
# COMPACT_ATOMS: atom_id res chain seq x y z
N MET A 1 10.15 34.60 -42.76
CA MET A 1 9.99 33.60 -41.69
C MET A 1 9.07 34.18 -40.65
N ASN A 2 7.82 33.74 -40.66
CA ASN A 2 6.74 34.43 -39.97
C ASN A 2 6.71 33.93 -38.52
N ARG A 3 6.69 34.84 -37.54
CA ARG A 3 6.67 34.48 -36.11
C ARG A 3 5.49 33.58 -35.72
N LEU A 4 4.47 33.49 -36.59
CA LEU A 4 3.32 32.59 -36.47
C LEU A 4 3.64 31.11 -36.79
N SER A 5 4.63 30.82 -37.65
CA SER A 5 5.00 29.44 -38.00
C SER A 5 5.80 28.71 -36.90
N LEU A 6 6.48 29.44 -36.01
CA LEU A 6 7.24 28.82 -34.91
C LEU A 6 6.33 28.33 -33.76
N ILE A 7 5.19 28.99 -33.54
CA ILE A 7 4.24 28.62 -32.46
C ILE A 7 3.50 27.31 -32.81
N PHE A 8 3.23 27.08 -34.10
CA PHE A 8 2.56 25.87 -34.57
C PHE A 8 3.42 24.60 -34.44
N ILE A 9 4.75 24.72 -34.57
CA ILE A 9 5.68 23.59 -34.39
C ILE A 9 5.84 23.23 -32.90
N PHE A 10 5.63 24.17 -31.99
CA PHE A 10 5.70 23.92 -30.54
C PHE A 10 4.48 23.15 -30.01
N PHE A 11 3.31 23.26 -30.67
CA PHE A 11 2.11 22.49 -30.31
C PHE A 11 2.11 21.04 -30.83
N ILE A 12 2.93 20.74 -31.85
CA ILE A 12 3.08 19.38 -32.41
C ILE A 12 4.17 18.58 -31.65
N LEU A 13 4.96 19.25 -30.80
CA LEU A 13 6.07 18.66 -30.06
C LEU A 13 5.84 18.56 -28.54
N LEU A 14 4.65 18.90 -28.03
CA LEU A 14 4.27 18.53 -26.67
C LEU A 14 4.26 16.99 -26.63
N PRO A 15 5.15 16.34 -25.87
CA PRO A 15 5.05 14.90 -25.73
C PRO A 15 3.66 14.63 -25.13
N LEU A 16 2.95 13.62 -25.67
CA LEU A 16 1.97 12.93 -24.86
C LEU A 16 2.74 12.44 -23.65
N ILE A 17 2.67 13.17 -22.54
CA ILE A 17 3.12 12.66 -21.26
C ILE A 17 2.22 11.45 -21.04
N SER A 18 2.79 10.26 -21.22
CA SER A 18 2.14 9.02 -20.84
C SER A 18 1.92 9.13 -19.34
N LEU A 19 0.69 9.44 -18.93
CA LEU A 19 0.25 9.24 -17.57
C LEU A 19 0.16 7.72 -17.37
N GLY A 20 1.32 7.09 -17.14
CA GLY A 20 1.37 5.74 -16.64
C GLY A 20 0.68 5.70 -15.28
N GLN A 21 0.02 4.60 -14.97
CA GLN A 21 -0.60 4.41 -13.66
C GLN A 21 0.49 4.48 -12.58
N GLU A 22 0.40 5.46 -11.68
CA GLU A 22 1.32 5.56 -10.56
C GLU A 22 1.04 4.43 -9.58
N SER A 23 2.04 3.60 -9.34
CA SER A 23 1.92 2.50 -8.40
C SER A 23 2.14 3.02 -6.99
N VAL A 24 1.32 2.58 -6.03
CA VAL A 24 1.61 2.79 -4.60
C VAL A 24 3.03 2.33 -4.23
N LEU A 25 3.59 1.33 -4.93
CA LEU A 25 4.94 0.82 -4.71
C LEU A 25 6.04 1.68 -5.36
N GLY A 26 5.68 2.70 -6.13
CA GLY A 26 6.60 3.53 -6.90
C GLY A 26 7.45 4.47 -6.05
N GLU A 27 6.99 4.78 -4.84
CA GLU A 27 7.65 5.69 -3.91
C GLU A 27 7.69 5.14 -2.48
N GLY A 28 8.56 5.72 -1.64
CA GLY A 28 8.68 5.34 -0.24
C GLY A 28 9.54 4.10 0.01
N ARG A 29 9.58 3.67 1.28
CA ARG A 29 10.34 2.51 1.74
C ARG A 29 9.39 1.36 2.05
N TRP A 30 9.56 0.25 1.36
CA TRP A 30 8.68 -0.92 1.46
C TRP A 30 9.34 -2.08 2.19
N ILE A 31 8.54 -2.75 3.01
CA ILE A 31 8.92 -4.02 3.65
C ILE A 31 7.85 -5.04 3.36
N LYS A 32 8.26 -6.15 2.75
CA LYS A 32 7.38 -7.28 2.50
C LYS A 32 7.31 -8.15 3.75
N MET A 33 6.10 -8.37 4.23
CA MET A 33 5.81 -9.26 5.34
C MET A 33 5.00 -10.47 4.84
N SER A 34 5.16 -11.60 5.50
CA SER A 34 4.41 -12.83 5.23
C SER A 34 3.86 -13.37 6.55
N PHE A 35 2.63 -13.86 6.52
CA PHE A 35 1.90 -14.35 7.67
C PHE A 35 1.40 -15.76 7.39
N GLN A 36 1.38 -16.61 8.41
CA GLN A 36 0.88 -17.99 8.30
C GLN A 36 -0.56 -18.13 8.81
N GLU A 37 -0.94 -17.32 9.79
CA GLU A 37 -2.24 -17.38 10.46
C GLU A 37 -2.96 -16.04 10.34
N SER A 38 -4.29 -16.08 10.26
CA SER A 38 -5.12 -14.87 10.36
C SER A 38 -5.13 -14.34 11.79
N GLY A 39 -5.26 -13.02 11.96
CA GLY A 39 -5.37 -12.43 13.28
C GLY A 39 -4.92 -10.97 13.35
N VAL A 40 -4.95 -10.43 14.56
CA VAL A 40 -4.40 -9.09 14.84
C VAL A 40 -2.91 -9.21 15.08
N TYR A 41 -2.13 -8.50 14.28
CA TYR A 41 -0.68 -8.41 14.39
C TYR A 41 -0.27 -7.08 15.00
N LYS A 42 0.86 -7.08 15.71
CA LYS A 42 1.45 -5.91 16.34
C LYS A 42 2.86 -5.68 15.82
N ILE A 43 3.14 -4.47 15.34
CA ILE A 43 4.48 -3.98 15.01
C ILE A 43 4.90 -3.03 16.12
N THR A 44 5.91 -3.43 16.88
CA THR A 44 6.52 -2.62 17.93
C THR A 44 7.74 -1.87 17.41
N TRP A 45 8.24 -0.92 18.20
CA TRP A 45 9.53 -0.27 17.97
C TRP A 45 10.67 -1.27 17.68
N SER A 46 10.81 -2.30 18.52
CA SER A 46 11.81 -3.35 18.33
C SER A 46 11.64 -4.11 17.02
N LYS A 47 10.39 -4.32 16.58
CA LYS A 47 10.11 -5.01 15.33
C LYS A 47 10.53 -4.20 14.10
N LEU A 48 10.36 -2.89 14.15
CA LEU A 48 10.84 -1.98 13.09
C LEU A 48 12.37 -2.02 13.00
N LEU A 49 13.08 -2.04 14.13
CA LEU A 49 14.54 -2.21 14.16
C LEU A 49 14.98 -3.55 13.55
N GLU A 50 14.31 -4.66 13.87
CA GLU A 50 14.57 -5.97 13.25
C GLU A 50 14.38 -5.95 11.73
N MET A 51 13.44 -5.15 11.24
CA MET A 51 13.19 -4.94 9.81
C MET A 51 14.15 -3.91 9.18
N GLY A 52 15.11 -3.38 9.96
CA GLY A 52 16.11 -2.41 9.54
C GLY A 52 15.58 -0.98 9.41
N ILE A 53 14.38 -0.68 9.91
CA ILE A 53 13.85 0.68 10.00
C ILE A 53 14.31 1.28 11.32
N GLU A 54 14.97 2.44 11.26
CA GLU A 54 15.30 3.23 12.43
C GLU A 54 14.04 4.02 12.85
N PRO A 55 13.31 3.63 13.90
CA PRO A 55 12.00 4.19 14.12
C PRO A 55 12.07 5.60 14.73
N SER A 56 13.24 6.06 15.21
CA SER A 56 13.43 7.47 15.60
C SER A 56 13.39 8.43 14.42
N THR A 57 13.48 7.91 13.19
CA THR A 57 13.51 8.69 11.95
C THR A 57 12.17 8.71 11.21
N ILE A 58 11.17 8.00 11.71
CA ILE A 58 9.86 7.89 11.07
C ILE A 58 8.81 8.69 11.85
N ASP A 59 7.92 9.33 11.11
CA ASP A 59 6.68 9.83 11.66
C ASP A 59 5.65 8.68 11.62
N PRO A 60 5.15 8.20 12.77
CA PRO A 60 4.20 7.09 12.85
C PRO A 60 2.93 7.32 12.02
N ARG A 61 2.55 8.58 11.78
CA ARG A 61 1.36 8.96 10.99
C ARG A 61 1.51 8.71 9.49
N ASN A 62 2.74 8.43 9.03
CA ASN A 62 3.06 8.10 7.65
C ASN A 62 3.24 6.59 7.43
N LEU A 63 3.00 5.78 8.45
CA LEU A 63 2.99 4.33 8.30
C LEU A 63 1.69 3.87 7.65
N ALA A 64 1.81 2.91 6.74
CA ALA A 64 0.68 2.29 6.09
C ALA A 64 0.97 0.80 5.84
N ILE A 65 -0.07 -0.01 5.93
CA ILE A 65 -0.03 -1.43 5.57
C ILE A 65 -0.85 -1.57 4.30
N TYR A 66 -0.30 -2.23 3.30
CA TYR A 66 -0.99 -2.48 2.04
C TYR A 66 -1.10 -3.97 1.79
N GLY A 67 -2.26 -4.39 1.32
CA GLY A 67 -2.56 -5.78 1.02
C GLY A 67 -3.81 -5.90 0.18
N ASN A 68 -3.99 -7.07 -0.41
CA ASN A 68 -5.26 -7.45 -1.02
C ASN A 68 -5.75 -8.71 -0.29
N PRO A 69 -7.08 -8.93 -0.22
CA PRO A 69 -7.62 -10.16 0.32
C PRO A 69 -6.97 -11.39 -0.34
N GLY A 70 -6.65 -12.38 0.48
CA GLY A 70 -6.15 -13.65 0.02
C GLY A 70 -7.24 -14.52 -0.59
N GLY A 71 -6.87 -15.76 -0.95
CA GLY A 71 -7.81 -16.82 -1.25
C GLY A 71 -7.91 -17.25 -2.69
N MET A 72 -8.94 -18.06 -2.95
CA MET A 72 -9.09 -18.73 -4.22
C MET A 72 -9.38 -17.69 -5.31
N LEU A 73 -8.52 -17.67 -6.33
CA LEU A 73 -8.75 -16.80 -7.48
C LEU A 73 -10.07 -17.18 -8.16
N PRO A 74 -10.89 -16.20 -8.57
CA PRO A 74 -12.13 -16.52 -9.26
C PRO A 74 -11.83 -17.18 -10.60
N GLN A 75 -12.59 -18.23 -10.91
CA GLN A 75 -12.48 -18.94 -12.20
C GLN A 75 -12.96 -18.08 -13.36
N SER A 76 -13.88 -17.15 -13.10
CA SER A 76 -14.38 -16.23 -14.10
C SER A 76 -13.31 -15.23 -14.54
N LEU A 77 -13.18 -15.05 -15.85
CA LEU A 77 -12.34 -14.01 -16.45
C LEU A 77 -12.99 -12.63 -16.38
N SER A 78 -14.32 -12.56 -16.21
CA SER A 78 -15.05 -11.30 -16.12
C SER A 78 -15.11 -10.73 -14.71
N GLU A 79 -14.62 -11.46 -13.70
CA GLU A 79 -14.58 -10.96 -12.33
C GLU A 79 -13.48 -9.91 -12.13
N SER A 80 -13.87 -8.82 -11.48
CA SER A 80 -13.00 -7.70 -11.15
C SER A 80 -11.94 -8.14 -10.14
N ARG A 81 -10.72 -7.65 -10.32
CA ARG A 81 -9.60 -7.84 -9.40
C ARG A 81 -8.97 -6.48 -9.13
N PRO A 82 -8.51 -6.19 -7.90
CA PRO A 82 -7.76 -4.98 -7.63
C PRO A 82 -6.51 -4.94 -8.53
N ASN A 83 -6.33 -3.84 -9.26
CA ASN A 83 -5.15 -3.64 -10.10
C ASN A 83 -3.92 -3.16 -9.30
N GLU A 84 -4.13 -2.73 -8.06
CA GLU A 84 -3.12 -2.23 -7.13
C GLU A 84 -3.31 -2.85 -5.74
N LEU A 85 -2.40 -2.56 -4.82
CA LEU A 85 -2.57 -2.92 -3.41
C LEU A 85 -3.52 -1.91 -2.75
N ILE A 86 -4.41 -2.40 -1.90
CA ILE A 86 -5.31 -1.57 -1.12
C ILE A 86 -4.66 -1.27 0.23
N GLU A 87 -4.85 -0.05 0.73
CA GLU A 87 -4.41 0.30 2.08
C GLU A 87 -5.33 -0.37 3.11
N ASN A 88 -4.72 -1.14 4.02
CA ASN A 88 -5.43 -1.83 5.08
C ASN A 88 -5.57 -0.91 6.30
N PRO A 89 -6.72 -0.96 7.01
CA PRO A 89 -6.88 -0.21 8.25
C PRO A 89 -5.83 -0.59 9.29
N ILE A 90 -5.24 0.42 9.91
CA ILE A 90 -4.29 0.29 11.00
C ILE A 90 -4.74 1.09 12.22
N LEU A 91 -4.27 0.69 13.39
CA LEU A 91 -4.31 1.50 14.60
C LEU A 91 -2.88 1.78 15.02
N VAL A 92 -2.53 3.06 15.20
CA VAL A 92 -1.23 3.45 15.74
C VAL A 92 -1.43 4.04 17.14
N SER A 93 -0.68 3.52 18.10
CA SER A 93 -0.67 4.00 19.49
C SER A 93 0.61 4.76 19.75
N GLY A 94 0.49 5.98 20.28
CA GLY A 94 1.63 6.85 20.62
C GLY A 94 1.98 7.92 19.58
N GLU A 95 1.31 7.96 18.43
CA GLU A 95 1.67 8.80 17.27
C GLU A 95 1.59 10.34 17.44
N SER A 96 1.15 10.82 18.60
CA SER A 96 0.76 12.23 18.80
C SER A 96 1.91 13.24 18.70
N ASP A 97 3.13 12.82 19.00
CA ASP A 97 4.34 13.66 18.97
C ASP A 97 5.10 13.55 17.64
N GLY A 98 4.63 12.72 16.71
CA GLY A 98 5.25 12.52 15.41
C GLY A 98 6.55 11.73 15.45
N VAL A 99 6.85 11.03 16.55
CA VAL A 99 7.99 10.14 16.68
C VAL A 99 7.49 8.79 17.15
N PHE A 100 7.80 7.72 16.42
CA PHE A 100 7.50 6.38 16.93
C PHE A 100 8.40 6.19 18.16
N SER A 101 7.88 6.02 19.36
CA SER A 101 8.69 5.86 20.58
C SER A 101 8.80 4.39 20.98
N GLU A 102 9.65 4.05 21.96
CA GLU A 102 9.86 2.65 22.38
C GLU A 102 8.58 1.95 22.86
N ASN A 103 7.61 2.70 23.37
CA ASN A 103 6.32 2.19 23.85
C ASN A 103 5.23 2.15 22.76
N ASP A 104 5.52 2.68 21.58
CA ASP A 104 4.56 2.82 20.51
C ASP A 104 4.40 1.51 19.74
N TYR A 105 3.25 1.37 19.11
CA TYR A 105 2.96 0.20 18.30
C TYR A 105 1.88 0.47 17.26
N LEU A 106 1.97 -0.30 16.17
CA LEU A 106 0.96 -0.37 15.11
C LEU A 106 0.25 -1.72 15.20
N LEU A 107 -1.08 -1.71 15.13
CA LEU A 107 -1.92 -2.91 14.98
C LEU A 107 -2.59 -2.94 13.62
N PHE A 108 -2.73 -4.13 13.06
CA PHE A 108 -3.48 -4.39 11.83
C PHE A 108 -4.01 -5.82 11.84
N TYR A 109 -5.06 -6.09 11.06
CA TYR A 109 -5.60 -7.43 10.90
C TYR A 109 -5.09 -8.06 9.61
N VAL A 110 -4.80 -9.36 9.67
CA VAL A 110 -4.49 -10.19 8.51
C VAL A 110 -5.62 -11.19 8.33
N ASP A 111 -6.21 -11.18 7.15
CA ASP A 111 -7.32 -12.07 6.79
C ASP A 111 -6.86 -13.53 6.63
N GLU A 112 -7.83 -14.43 6.76
CA GLU A 112 -7.62 -15.84 6.48
C GLU A 112 -7.43 -16.07 4.99
N VAL A 113 -6.46 -16.93 4.63
CA VAL A 113 -6.18 -17.21 3.22
C VAL A 113 -7.37 -17.93 2.58
N ASN A 114 -8.07 -18.81 3.29
CA ASN A 114 -9.24 -19.50 2.77
C ASN A 114 -10.48 -19.03 3.52
N GLU A 115 -11.14 -17.98 3.00
CA GLU A 115 -12.43 -17.57 3.54
C GLU A 115 -13.45 -18.72 3.46
N VAL A 116 -14.12 -18.98 4.58
CA VAL A 116 -15.27 -19.89 4.61
C VAL A 116 -16.48 -19.11 4.11
N GLN A 117 -16.87 -19.36 2.86
CA GLN A 117 -18.10 -18.80 2.31
C GLN A 117 -19.28 -19.71 2.63
N TYR A 118 -20.32 -19.14 3.24
CA TYR A 118 -21.58 -19.82 3.48
C TYR A 118 -22.46 -19.73 2.23
N ASP A 119 -22.78 -20.87 1.62
CA ASP A 119 -23.80 -20.97 0.58
C ASP A 119 -25.11 -21.47 1.20
N PRO A 120 -26.15 -20.61 1.32
CA PRO A 120 -27.45 -21.03 1.84
C PRO A 120 -28.21 -21.98 0.91
N ASN A 121 -27.74 -22.20 -0.33
CA ASN A 121 -28.40 -23.02 -1.35
C ASN A 121 -27.66 -24.33 -1.67
N SER A 122 -26.62 -24.68 -0.91
CA SER A 122 -25.92 -25.97 -1.01
C SER A 122 -26.69 -27.11 -0.36
#